data_AF-A0A820BVT0-F1
#
_entry.id   AF-A0A820BVT0-F1
#
_cell.length_a   1.000
_cell.length_b   1.000
_cell.length_c   1.000
_cell.angle_alpha   90.00
_cell.angle_beta   90.00
_cell.angle_gamma   90.00
#
_symmetry.space_group_name_H-M   'P 1'
#
loop_
_entity.id
_entity.type
_entity.pdbx_description
1 polymer ?
#
loop_
_entity_poly.entity_id
_entity_poly.type
_entity_poly.pdbx_seq_one_letter_code
_entity_poly.pdbx_strand_id
1 'polypeptide(L)'
;GKLYDYLNDSQCHRFVIEACKDTGDGHIYYAVTIIVEGSLGSLGVLENDIEGKRPIVLIQGSGRVADLLSVLVEQTSNPNRNQYWNSSKGEIVEALNQYFPSLSDSYTSTATNQIQKILNKENHHLLHIFSMNRDQNVAETIFKAIFTVTNKKTELKSNKKNENGTLEQEKQCRKDEDKLVDLALEWNYFDGVLPILQERQKDIKRTKQLFRKSLEKNHSTFIEYFLISGFDLLTLVENSDVPSYQKFILELYHESYKKMNKGHKNRVKTLFGRPNFRSIQELDYKSNKFVGSFFGSIYSVKEDSFLNRIKIDLHNRVCTCCGSHEYIKEDHELNVIQNIRNVYPTENQYTKHHILRDLFLWSIFMDMPEMTKVLLFHVRSRICAALIASAIFKKYLYFSPTVDMRDKFQIQALEFETYAGMLIDQ
;
A
#
# COMPACT_ATOMS: atom_id res chain seq x y z
N GLY A 1 -16.23 0.11 -5.48
CA GLY A 1 -17.46 0.81 -5.05
C GLY A 1 -18.50 1.03 -6.15
N LYS A 2 -18.17 0.93 -7.45
CA LYS A 2 -19.14 0.95 -8.56
C LYS A 2 -19.04 -0.33 -9.41
N LEU A 3 -19.11 -1.50 -8.76
CA LEU A 3 -19.12 -2.79 -9.43
C LEU A 3 -20.50 -3.47 -9.37
N TYR A 4 -21.46 -2.89 -8.63
CA TYR A 4 -22.71 -3.57 -8.25
C TYR A 4 -23.95 -3.16 -9.05
N ASP A 5 -23.91 -2.11 -9.87
CA ASP A 5 -25.11 -1.56 -10.54
C ASP A 5 -25.28 -2.00 -12.01
N TYR A 6 -24.54 -3.00 -12.49
CA TYR A 6 -24.59 -3.44 -13.90
C TYR A 6 -25.16 -4.84 -14.15
N LEU A 7 -25.72 -5.52 -13.14
CA LEU A 7 -26.11 -6.93 -13.22
C LEU A 7 -27.53 -7.19 -13.79
N ASN A 8 -27.97 -6.49 -14.83
CA ASN A 8 -29.33 -6.66 -15.37
C ASN A 8 -29.44 -6.64 -16.90
N ASP A 9 -28.50 -7.24 -17.63
CA ASP A 9 -28.77 -7.65 -19.02
C ASP A 9 -27.97 -8.88 -19.43
N SER A 10 -28.65 -9.85 -20.05
CA SER A 10 -28.15 -11.17 -20.44
C SER A 10 -27.20 -11.15 -21.65
N GLN A 11 -26.11 -10.39 -21.56
CA GLN A 11 -25.08 -10.29 -22.60
C GLN A 11 -23.71 -10.27 -21.94
N CYS A 12 -22.89 -11.30 -22.20
CA CYS A 12 -21.48 -11.42 -21.82
C CYS A 12 -20.84 -10.08 -21.43
N HIS A 13 -20.78 -9.78 -20.14
CA HIS A 13 -20.28 -8.48 -19.68
C HIS A 13 -18.77 -8.45 -19.82
N ARG A 14 -18.27 -7.87 -20.91
CA ARG A 14 -16.84 -7.56 -21.07
C ARG A 14 -16.48 -6.42 -20.12
N PHE A 15 -16.00 -6.77 -18.93
CA PHE A 15 -15.45 -5.78 -18.00
C PHE A 15 -14.00 -5.48 -18.37
N VAL A 16 -13.77 -4.45 -19.19
CA VAL A 16 -12.42 -3.90 -19.36
C VAL A 16 -12.09 -3.10 -18.09
N ILE A 17 -11.36 -3.73 -17.16
CA ILE A 17 -10.85 -3.01 -15.99
C ILE A 17 -9.61 -2.24 -16.42
N GLU A 18 -9.81 -1.00 -16.85
CA GLU A 18 -8.75 -0.04 -17.13
C GLU A 18 -8.14 0.44 -15.80
N ALA A 19 -7.03 -0.16 -15.38
CA ALA A 19 -6.28 0.34 -14.23
C ALA A 19 -5.47 1.58 -14.64
N CYS A 20 -6.01 2.78 -14.40
CA CYS A 20 -5.34 4.04 -14.70
C CYS A 20 -4.50 4.52 -13.52
N LYS A 21 -3.28 5.01 -13.79
CA LYS A 21 -2.60 5.96 -12.93
C LYS A 21 -2.11 7.14 -13.76
N ASP A 22 -2.46 8.33 -13.30
CA ASP A 22 -1.95 9.60 -13.78
C ASP A 22 -0.60 9.85 -13.12
N THR A 23 0.47 9.44 -13.80
CA THR A 23 1.83 9.91 -13.54
C THR A 23 2.32 10.43 -14.87
N GLY A 24 2.77 11.69 -14.93
CA GLY A 24 3.07 12.47 -16.14
C GLY A 24 4.03 11.87 -17.19
N ASP A 25 4.40 10.60 -17.06
CA ASP A 25 5.11 9.78 -18.05
C ASP A 25 4.23 8.59 -18.47
N GLY A 26 3.28 8.81 -19.38
CA GLY A 26 2.60 7.75 -20.15
C GLY A 26 1.65 6.82 -19.38
N HIS A 27 0.36 6.90 -19.69
CA HIS A 27 -0.64 5.98 -19.16
C HIS A 27 -0.37 4.53 -19.59
N ILE A 28 -0.47 3.58 -18.67
CA ILE A 28 -0.42 2.15 -18.97
C ILE A 28 -1.74 1.55 -18.54
N TYR A 29 -2.50 1.14 -19.54
CA TYR A 29 -3.79 0.49 -19.37
C TYR A 29 -3.57 -1.02 -19.37
N TYR A 30 -3.88 -1.66 -18.25
CA TYR A 30 -4.11 -3.09 -18.25
C TYR A 30 -5.57 -3.32 -18.62
N ALA A 31 -5.83 -4.26 -19.53
CA ALA A 31 -7.16 -4.68 -19.90
C ALA A 31 -7.27 -6.17 -19.60
N VAL A 32 -8.32 -6.54 -18.87
CA VAL A 32 -8.67 -7.92 -18.53
C VAL A 32 -10.07 -8.18 -19.07
N THR A 33 -10.34 -9.39 -19.54
CA THR A 33 -11.69 -9.83 -19.89
C THR A 33 -12.22 -10.71 -18.77
N ILE A 34 -13.42 -10.43 -18.28
CA ILE A 34 -14.07 -11.24 -17.24
C ILE A 34 -15.30 -11.89 -17.83
N ILE A 35 -15.45 -13.19 -17.65
CA ILE A 35 -16.66 -13.92 -18.05
C ILE A 35 -17.42 -14.28 -16.79
N VAL A 36 -18.58 -13.63 -16.61
CA VAL A 36 -19.56 -14.00 -15.59
C VAL A 36 -20.53 -15.01 -16.21
N GLU A 37 -21.28 -14.56 -17.19
CA GLU A 37 -22.17 -15.39 -18.01
C GLU A 37 -21.71 -15.32 -19.47
N GLY A 38 -22.07 -16.32 -20.27
CA GLY A 38 -21.78 -16.33 -21.70
C GLY A 38 -22.64 -17.33 -22.46
N SER A 39 -22.95 -16.99 -23.71
CA SER A 39 -23.47 -17.93 -24.70
C SER A 39 -22.33 -18.45 -25.56
N LEU A 40 -22.57 -19.46 -26.40
CA LEU A 40 -21.53 -19.94 -27.33
C LEU A 40 -21.01 -18.83 -28.26
N GLY A 41 -21.80 -17.78 -28.52
CA GLY A 41 -21.34 -16.61 -29.26
C GLY A 41 -20.21 -15.84 -28.58
N SER A 42 -20.08 -15.96 -27.24
CA SER A 42 -18.98 -15.37 -26.48
C SER A 42 -17.63 -15.99 -26.84
N LEU A 43 -17.58 -17.23 -27.33
CA LEU A 43 -16.32 -17.91 -27.66
C LEU A 43 -15.51 -17.15 -28.72
N GLY A 44 -16.17 -16.50 -29.69
CA GLY A 44 -15.49 -15.67 -30.68
C GLY A 44 -14.84 -14.41 -30.08
N VAL A 45 -15.43 -13.83 -29.04
CA VAL A 45 -14.84 -12.69 -28.31
C VAL A 45 -13.59 -13.14 -27.55
N LEU A 46 -13.66 -14.31 -26.93
CA LEU A 46 -12.53 -14.88 -26.18
C LEU A 46 -11.37 -15.28 -27.09
N GLU A 47 -11.67 -15.82 -28.27
CA GLU A 47 -10.67 -16.12 -29.29
C GLU A 47 -9.90 -14.84 -29.68
N ASN A 48 -10.63 -13.75 -29.97
CA ASN A 48 -10.02 -12.44 -30.27
C ASN A 48 -9.19 -11.88 -29.09
N ASP A 49 -9.65 -12.04 -27.85
CA ASP A 49 -8.93 -11.56 -26.67
C ASP A 49 -7.66 -12.38 -26.40
N ILE A 50 -7.69 -13.69 -26.67
CA ILE A 50 -6.51 -14.57 -26.63
C ILE A 50 -5.49 -14.18 -27.71
N GLU A 51 -5.94 -13.92 -28.93
CA GLU A 51 -5.08 -13.41 -30.01
C GLU A 51 -4.43 -12.08 -29.60
N GLY A 52 -5.22 -11.19 -28.97
CA GLY A 52 -4.75 -9.95 -28.38
C GLY A 52 -3.87 -10.08 -27.13
N LYS A 53 -3.57 -11.31 -26.67
CA LYS A 53 -2.80 -11.60 -25.45
C LYS A 53 -3.34 -10.88 -24.21
N ARG A 54 -4.67 -10.84 -24.09
CA ARG A 54 -5.38 -10.27 -22.93
C ARG A 54 -5.64 -11.37 -21.89
N PRO A 55 -5.40 -11.10 -20.60
CA PRO A 55 -5.83 -12.01 -19.54
C PRO A 55 -7.35 -12.15 -19.52
N ILE A 56 -7.82 -13.37 -19.28
CA ILE A 56 -9.23 -13.75 -19.17
C ILE A 56 -9.45 -14.36 -17.78
N VAL A 57 -10.45 -13.86 -17.06
CA VAL A 57 -10.90 -14.39 -15.77
C VAL A 57 -12.28 -15.04 -15.95
N LEU A 58 -12.36 -16.34 -15.69
CA LEU A 58 -13.57 -17.14 -15.71
C LEU A 58 -14.17 -17.17 -14.30
N ILE A 59 -15.40 -16.71 -14.13
CA ILE A 59 -16.10 -16.83 -12.85
C ILE A 59 -16.86 -18.16 -12.86
N GLN A 60 -16.38 -19.10 -12.05
CA GLN A 60 -17.00 -20.41 -11.90
C GLN A 60 -18.28 -20.31 -11.06
N GLY A 61 -19.31 -20.99 -11.50
CA GLY A 61 -20.65 -21.02 -10.91
C GLY A 61 -21.59 -19.92 -11.40
N SER A 62 -21.15 -19.05 -12.32
CA SER A 62 -21.96 -17.89 -12.77
C SER A 62 -22.60 -18.03 -14.15
N GLY A 63 -22.29 -19.08 -14.92
CA GLY A 63 -22.95 -19.28 -16.21
C GLY A 63 -22.37 -20.41 -17.06
N ARG A 64 -23.18 -20.94 -17.98
CA ARG A 64 -22.87 -22.19 -18.72
C ARG A 64 -21.53 -22.18 -19.46
N VAL A 65 -21.19 -21.11 -20.17
CA VAL A 65 -19.88 -21.03 -20.86
C VAL A 65 -18.73 -20.82 -19.88
N ALA A 66 -18.91 -20.01 -18.84
CA ALA A 66 -17.89 -19.82 -17.83
C ALA A 66 -17.59 -21.13 -17.09
N ASP A 67 -18.63 -21.90 -16.76
CA ASP A 67 -18.55 -23.21 -16.12
C ASP A 67 -17.89 -24.25 -17.04
N LEU A 68 -18.36 -24.35 -18.29
CA LEU A 68 -17.76 -25.22 -19.31
C LEU A 68 -16.26 -24.96 -19.44
N LEU A 69 -15.86 -23.69 -19.64
CA LEU A 69 -14.45 -23.34 -19.79
C LEU A 69 -13.66 -23.55 -18.50
N SER A 70 -14.23 -23.25 -17.33
CA SER A 70 -13.55 -23.45 -16.05
C SER A 70 -13.20 -24.93 -15.83
N VAL A 71 -14.16 -25.83 -16.07
CA VAL A 71 -13.95 -27.28 -15.96
C VAL A 71 -12.89 -27.75 -16.93
N LEU A 72 -12.95 -27.31 -18.18
CA LEU A 72 -11.96 -27.69 -19.18
C LEU A 72 -10.56 -27.15 -18.85
N VAL A 73 -10.43 -25.91 -18.36
CA VAL A 73 -9.14 -25.32 -17.93
C VAL A 73 -8.56 -26.06 -16.73
N GLU A 74 -9.37 -26.43 -15.74
CA GLU A 74 -8.92 -27.23 -14.59
C GLU A 74 -8.43 -28.62 -15.02
N GLN A 75 -9.15 -29.24 -15.96
CA GLN A 75 -8.78 -30.53 -16.50
C GLN A 75 -7.47 -30.49 -17.29
N THR A 76 -7.24 -29.44 -18.09
CA THR A 76 -6.00 -29.29 -18.88
C THR A 76 -4.80 -28.82 -18.05
N SER A 77 -5.02 -28.25 -16.87
CA SER A 77 -3.96 -27.72 -15.99
C SER A 77 -3.46 -28.73 -14.94
N ASN A 78 -4.09 -29.89 -14.80
CA ASN A 78 -3.78 -30.86 -13.74
C ASN A 78 -2.53 -31.73 -14.07
N PRO A 79 -1.42 -31.60 -13.32
CA PRO A 79 -0.16 -32.31 -13.61
C PRO A 79 -0.17 -33.81 -13.24
N ASN A 80 -1.13 -34.27 -12.42
CA ASN A 80 -1.21 -35.66 -11.96
C ASN A 80 -2.08 -36.57 -12.85
N ARG A 81 -2.64 -36.04 -13.95
CA ARG A 81 -3.34 -36.88 -14.92
C ARG A 81 -2.34 -37.41 -15.94
N ASN A 82 -2.34 -38.74 -16.10
CA ASN A 82 -1.59 -39.46 -17.12
C ASN A 82 -1.65 -38.75 -18.48
N GLN A 83 -0.56 -38.89 -19.24
CA GLN A 83 -0.20 -38.44 -20.59
C GLN A 83 -1.28 -38.51 -21.72
N TYR A 84 -2.54 -38.82 -21.40
CA TYR A 84 -3.67 -39.06 -22.30
C TYR A 84 -4.67 -37.91 -22.43
N TRP A 85 -4.69 -36.91 -21.52
CA TRP A 85 -5.53 -35.72 -21.68
C TRP A 85 -4.88 -34.74 -22.68
N ASN A 86 -5.07 -35.02 -23.96
CA ASN A 86 -4.60 -34.19 -25.06
C ASN A 86 -5.70 -33.26 -25.58
N SER A 87 -6.43 -32.54 -24.71
CA SER A 87 -7.55 -31.66 -25.12
C SER A 87 -8.33 -32.25 -26.30
N SER A 88 -8.65 -33.54 -26.20
CA SER A 88 -9.05 -34.30 -27.38
C SER A 88 -10.43 -33.79 -27.81
N LYS A 89 -10.69 -33.69 -29.12
CA LYS A 89 -11.98 -33.17 -29.61
C LYS A 89 -13.16 -33.89 -28.96
N GLY A 90 -13.02 -35.16 -28.60
CA GLY A 90 -14.04 -35.95 -27.90
C GLY A 90 -14.41 -35.42 -26.51
N GLU A 91 -13.43 -35.07 -25.68
CA GLU A 91 -13.66 -34.56 -24.32
C GLU A 91 -14.34 -33.18 -24.33
N ILE A 92 -13.94 -32.32 -25.28
CA ILE A 92 -14.58 -31.01 -25.47
C ILE A 92 -16.04 -31.20 -25.92
N VAL A 93 -16.30 -32.16 -26.82
CA VAL A 93 -17.66 -32.48 -27.29
C VAL A 93 -18.51 -33.04 -26.16
N GLU A 94 -17.96 -33.92 -25.32
CA GLU A 94 -18.67 -34.47 -24.15
C GLU A 94 -19.06 -33.36 -23.17
N ALA A 95 -18.12 -32.47 -22.84
CA ALA A 95 -18.40 -31.32 -22.00
C ALA A 95 -19.43 -30.39 -22.66
N LEU A 96 -19.31 -30.09 -23.96
CA LEU A 96 -20.29 -29.29 -24.68
C LEU A 96 -21.70 -29.91 -24.59
N ASN A 97 -21.83 -31.21 -24.79
CA ASN A 97 -23.12 -31.90 -24.70
C ASN A 97 -23.70 -31.88 -23.28
N GLN A 98 -22.85 -31.91 -22.24
CA GLN A 98 -23.29 -31.79 -20.85
C GLN A 98 -23.89 -30.40 -20.56
N TYR A 99 -23.24 -29.33 -21.02
CA TYR A 99 -23.68 -27.95 -20.75
C TYR A 99 -24.70 -27.42 -21.78
N PHE A 100 -24.74 -28.01 -22.97
CA PHE A 100 -25.57 -27.61 -24.11
C PHE A 100 -26.09 -28.85 -24.89
N PRO A 101 -27.01 -29.65 -24.31
CA PRO A 101 -27.42 -30.97 -24.84
C PRO A 101 -28.19 -30.94 -26.16
N SER A 102 -28.69 -29.79 -26.60
CA SER A 102 -29.52 -29.63 -27.80
C SER A 102 -28.83 -28.85 -28.93
N LEU A 103 -27.50 -28.90 -28.99
CA LEU A 103 -26.74 -28.30 -30.09
C LEU A 103 -26.81 -29.15 -31.36
N SER A 104 -26.86 -28.49 -32.52
CA SER A 104 -26.69 -29.19 -33.79
C SER A 104 -25.22 -29.52 -34.04
N ASP A 105 -24.94 -30.58 -34.81
CA ASP A 105 -23.58 -31.04 -35.11
C ASP A 105 -22.68 -29.94 -35.71
N SER A 106 -23.27 -29.05 -36.53
CA SER A 106 -22.55 -27.91 -37.12
C SER A 106 -22.08 -26.91 -36.06
N TYR A 107 -22.94 -26.57 -35.10
CA TYR A 107 -22.58 -25.67 -33.99
C TYR A 107 -21.62 -26.35 -33.01
N THR A 108 -21.80 -27.65 -32.74
CA THR A 108 -20.90 -28.43 -31.88
C THR A 108 -19.48 -28.47 -32.47
N SER A 109 -19.34 -28.74 -33.76
CA SER A 109 -18.04 -28.73 -34.44
C SER A 109 -17.36 -27.36 -34.39
N THR A 110 -18.14 -26.28 -34.64
CA THR A 110 -17.64 -24.91 -34.58
C THR A 110 -17.16 -24.53 -33.19
N ALA A 111 -17.99 -24.74 -32.16
CA ALA A 111 -17.66 -24.45 -30.77
C ALA A 111 -16.45 -25.27 -30.30
N THR A 112 -16.37 -26.54 -30.69
CA THR A 112 -15.23 -27.42 -30.37
C THR A 112 -13.91 -26.85 -30.89
N ASN A 113 -13.89 -26.38 -32.14
CA ASN A 113 -12.68 -25.79 -32.72
C ASN A 113 -12.29 -24.48 -32.01
N GLN A 114 -13.25 -23.64 -31.62
CA GLN A 114 -12.98 -22.40 -30.88
C GLN A 114 -12.43 -22.68 -29.49
N ILE A 115 -13.06 -23.60 -28.75
CA ILE A 115 -12.62 -24.02 -27.42
C ILE A 115 -11.20 -24.62 -27.50
N GLN A 116 -10.91 -25.43 -28.52
CA GLN A 116 -9.58 -26.01 -28.70
C GLN A 116 -8.49 -24.94 -28.93
N LYS A 117 -8.81 -23.86 -29.67
CA LYS A 117 -7.89 -22.72 -29.83
C LYS A 117 -7.70 -21.96 -28.51
N ILE A 118 -8.79 -21.74 -27.77
CA ILE A 118 -8.77 -21.06 -26.47
C ILE A 118 -7.90 -21.85 -25.48
N LEU A 119 -8.10 -23.16 -25.37
CA LEU A 119 -7.43 -24.07 -24.44
C LEU A 119 -6.07 -24.58 -24.95
N ASN A 120 -5.49 -23.95 -25.96
CA ASN A 120 -4.14 -24.30 -26.39
C ASN A 120 -3.16 -24.09 -25.22
N LYS A 121 -2.22 -25.03 -25.02
CA LYS A 121 -1.20 -24.99 -23.97
C LYS A 121 -0.45 -23.65 -23.93
N GLU A 122 -0.22 -23.03 -25.09
CA GLU A 122 0.42 -21.71 -25.16
C GLU A 122 -0.39 -20.62 -24.46
N ASN A 123 -1.72 -20.75 -24.42
CA ASN A 123 -2.66 -19.76 -23.91
C ASN A 123 -3.05 -19.98 -22.44
N HIS A 124 -2.64 -21.08 -21.79
CA HIS A 124 -3.03 -21.37 -20.40
C HIS A 124 -2.70 -20.23 -19.41
N HIS A 125 -1.59 -19.52 -19.63
CA HIS A 125 -1.19 -18.36 -18.82
C HIS A 125 -2.09 -17.13 -18.96
N LEU A 126 -3.03 -17.12 -19.92
CA LEU A 126 -4.03 -16.08 -20.12
C LEU A 126 -5.35 -16.44 -19.43
N LEU A 127 -5.54 -17.71 -19.02
CA LEU A 127 -6.81 -18.22 -18.50
C LEU A 127 -6.71 -18.38 -16.99
N HIS A 128 -7.53 -17.63 -16.26
CA HIS A 128 -7.58 -17.64 -14.80
C HIS A 128 -8.99 -17.95 -14.33
N ILE A 129 -9.14 -18.74 -13.27
CA ILE A 129 -10.44 -19.11 -12.72
C ILE A 129 -10.59 -18.42 -11.37
N PHE A 130 -11.74 -17.78 -11.17
CA PHE A 130 -12.23 -17.36 -9.88
C PHE A 130 -13.39 -18.27 -9.48
N SER A 131 -13.27 -18.96 -8.35
CA SER A 131 -14.30 -19.82 -7.80
C SER A 131 -14.78 -19.26 -6.47
N MET A 132 -16.08 -18.96 -6.36
CA MET A 132 -16.66 -18.43 -5.11
C MET A 132 -16.46 -19.35 -3.89
N ASN A 133 -16.22 -20.65 -4.14
CA ASN A 133 -16.02 -21.64 -3.08
C ASN A 133 -14.57 -21.71 -2.58
N ARG A 134 -13.60 -21.25 -3.38
CA ARG A 134 -12.16 -21.37 -3.06
C ARG A 134 -11.50 -20.00 -2.87
N ASP A 135 -11.92 -19.01 -3.64
CA ASP A 135 -11.29 -17.71 -3.72
C ASP A 135 -12.07 -16.68 -2.92
N GLN A 136 -11.34 -15.86 -2.17
CA GLN A 136 -11.94 -14.85 -1.29
C GLN A 136 -12.26 -13.54 -2.02
N ASN A 137 -11.49 -13.20 -3.06
CA ASN A 137 -11.58 -11.89 -3.70
C ASN A 137 -11.33 -11.96 -5.23
N VAL A 138 -12.30 -11.48 -6.01
CA VAL A 138 -12.20 -11.39 -7.47
C VAL A 138 -11.06 -10.45 -7.89
N ALA A 139 -10.85 -9.35 -7.16
CA ALA A 139 -9.81 -8.36 -7.47
C ALA A 139 -8.41 -8.96 -7.40
N GLU A 140 -8.19 -9.88 -6.46
CA GLU A 140 -6.94 -10.65 -6.37
C GLU A 140 -6.75 -11.54 -7.61
N THR A 141 -7.81 -12.23 -8.06
CA THR A 141 -7.72 -13.09 -9.25
C THR A 141 -7.44 -12.27 -10.51
N ILE A 142 -8.07 -11.09 -10.64
CA ILE A 142 -7.80 -10.15 -11.72
C ILE A 142 -6.34 -9.70 -11.69
N PHE A 143 -5.82 -9.34 -10.51
CA PHE A 143 -4.42 -8.96 -10.38
C PHE A 143 -3.48 -10.10 -10.76
N LYS A 144 -3.74 -11.33 -10.27
CA LYS A 144 -2.98 -12.54 -10.65
C LYS A 144 -2.98 -12.72 -12.17
N ALA A 145 -4.12 -12.50 -12.83
CA ALA A 145 -4.23 -12.56 -14.28
C ALA A 145 -3.30 -11.56 -14.98
N ILE A 146 -3.32 -10.30 -14.55
CA ILE A 146 -2.45 -9.26 -15.10
C ILE A 146 -0.97 -9.61 -14.85
N PHE A 147 -0.64 -10.03 -13.64
CA PHE A 147 0.71 -10.37 -13.21
C PHE A 147 1.29 -11.55 -14.00
N THR A 148 0.55 -12.66 -14.13
CA THR A 148 1.01 -13.83 -14.88
C THR A 148 1.29 -13.50 -16.35
N VAL A 149 0.42 -12.72 -16.99
CA VAL A 149 0.58 -12.34 -18.40
C VAL A 149 1.74 -11.37 -18.61
N THR A 150 1.94 -10.44 -17.70
CA THR A 150 3.04 -9.46 -17.77
C THR A 150 4.38 -10.11 -17.47
N ASN A 151 4.46 -11.00 -16.49
CA ASN A 151 5.68 -11.76 -16.20
C ASN A 151 6.04 -12.74 -17.32
N LYS A 152 5.07 -13.44 -17.91
CA LYS A 152 5.40 -14.32 -19.05
C LYS A 152 5.93 -13.52 -20.25
N LYS A 153 5.44 -12.29 -20.46
CA LYS A 153 6.00 -11.38 -21.47
C LYS A 153 7.45 -10.97 -21.14
N THR A 154 7.80 -10.77 -19.87
CA THR A 154 9.19 -10.47 -19.49
C THR A 154 10.09 -11.70 -19.60
N GLU A 155 9.62 -12.89 -19.21
CA GLU A 155 10.34 -14.17 -19.37
C GLU A 155 10.61 -14.51 -20.85
N LEU A 156 9.62 -14.32 -21.73
CA LEU A 156 9.79 -14.55 -23.16
C LEU A 156 10.79 -13.56 -23.79
N LYS A 157 10.86 -12.33 -23.29
CA LYS A 157 11.89 -11.35 -23.68
C LYS A 157 13.26 -11.77 -23.14
N SER A 158 13.34 -12.28 -21.92
CA SER A 158 14.59 -12.74 -21.32
C SER A 158 15.10 -14.05 -21.91
N ASN A 159 14.26 -14.98 -22.37
CA ASN A 159 14.74 -16.22 -22.98
C ASN A 159 15.31 -16.00 -24.39
N LYS A 160 14.97 -14.89 -25.06
CA LYS A 160 15.69 -14.40 -26.24
C LYS A 160 17.11 -13.87 -25.91
N LYS A 161 17.51 -13.79 -24.62
CA LYS A 161 18.85 -13.39 -24.12
C LYS A 161 19.99 -14.16 -24.75
N ASN A 162 19.78 -15.43 -25.11
CA ASN A 162 20.91 -16.33 -25.36
C ASN A 162 21.66 -16.01 -26.66
N GLU A 163 21.19 -15.07 -27.47
CA GLU A 163 21.85 -14.77 -28.74
C GLU A 163 22.46 -13.37 -28.89
N ASN A 164 22.01 -12.28 -28.21
CA ASN A 164 22.68 -10.95 -28.24
C ASN A 164 22.03 -9.91 -27.29
N GLY A 165 22.30 -9.95 -25.97
CA GLY A 165 21.67 -9.04 -25.00
C GLY A 165 22.24 -7.61 -24.96
N THR A 166 21.43 -6.59 -25.29
CA THR A 166 21.74 -5.17 -25.06
C THR A 166 21.21 -4.67 -23.70
N LEU A 167 21.99 -3.83 -23.02
CA LEU A 167 21.70 -3.18 -21.72
C LEU A 167 20.31 -2.49 -21.63
N GLU A 168 19.74 -2.12 -22.78
CA GLU A 168 18.45 -1.43 -22.89
C GLU A 168 17.25 -2.36 -22.61
N GLN A 169 17.34 -3.65 -22.91
CA GLN A 169 16.24 -4.59 -22.72
C GLN A 169 16.09 -5.01 -21.25
N GLU A 170 17.18 -5.16 -20.49
CA GLU A 170 17.12 -5.37 -19.04
C GLU A 170 16.54 -4.16 -18.30
N LYS A 171 16.88 -2.94 -18.75
CA LYS A 171 16.26 -1.72 -18.24
C LYS A 171 14.74 -1.70 -18.51
N GLN A 172 14.30 -2.25 -19.65
CA GLN A 172 12.88 -2.31 -19.98
C GLN A 172 12.11 -3.35 -19.15
N CYS A 173 12.65 -4.56 -18.95
CA CYS A 173 12.05 -5.55 -18.05
C CYS A 173 11.92 -5.00 -16.63
N ARG A 174 12.95 -4.26 -16.16
CA ARG A 174 12.89 -3.64 -14.84
C ARG A 174 11.76 -2.62 -14.69
N LYS A 175 11.58 -1.78 -15.71
CA LYS A 175 10.47 -0.82 -15.78
C LYS A 175 9.10 -1.51 -15.81
N ASP A 176 8.98 -2.65 -16.47
CA ASP A 176 7.72 -3.40 -16.57
C ASP A 176 7.32 -3.99 -15.21
N GLU A 177 8.26 -4.59 -14.48
CA GLU A 177 8.05 -5.04 -13.09
C GLU A 177 7.78 -3.89 -12.13
N ASP A 178 8.45 -2.75 -12.27
CA ASP A 178 8.21 -1.57 -11.42
C ASP A 178 6.76 -1.07 -11.55
N LYS A 179 6.19 -1.13 -12.75
CA LYS A 179 4.78 -0.77 -12.98
C LYS A 179 3.83 -1.75 -12.29
N LEU A 180 4.17 -3.04 -12.26
CA LEU A 180 3.37 -4.04 -11.53
C LEU A 180 3.40 -3.79 -10.02
N VAL A 181 4.57 -3.45 -9.47
CA VAL A 181 4.69 -3.08 -8.06
C VAL A 181 3.88 -1.82 -7.75
N ASP A 182 3.95 -0.81 -8.62
CA ASP A 182 3.15 0.40 -8.46
C ASP A 182 1.63 0.09 -8.56
N LEU A 183 1.20 -0.80 -9.46
CA LEU A 183 -0.19 -1.25 -9.56
C LEU A 183 -0.66 -2.02 -8.32
N ALA A 184 0.17 -2.95 -7.82
CA ALA A 184 -0.11 -3.69 -6.59
C ALA A 184 -0.28 -2.76 -5.40
N LEU A 185 0.55 -1.71 -5.35
CA LEU A 185 0.45 -0.66 -4.35
C LEU A 185 -0.76 0.27 -4.58
N GLU A 186 -1.36 0.32 -5.77
CA GLU A 186 -2.67 0.96 -5.94
C GLU A 186 -3.80 0.09 -5.40
N TRP A 187 -3.69 -1.22 -5.58
CA TRP A 187 -4.75 -2.18 -5.23
C TRP A 187 -4.63 -2.74 -3.81
N ASN A 188 -3.59 -2.35 -3.08
CA ASN A 188 -3.22 -2.92 -1.78
C ASN A 188 -3.05 -4.45 -1.84
N TYR A 189 -2.46 -4.96 -2.92
CA TYR A 189 -2.27 -6.39 -3.14
C TYR A 189 -0.80 -6.78 -2.96
N PHE A 190 -0.42 -7.03 -1.71
CA PHE A 190 0.97 -7.30 -1.34
C PHE A 190 1.48 -8.66 -1.85
N ASP A 191 0.70 -9.72 -1.65
CA ASP A 191 1.14 -11.10 -1.91
C ASP A 191 1.57 -11.33 -3.37
N GLY A 192 0.87 -10.68 -4.31
CA GLY A 192 1.18 -10.79 -5.73
C GLY A 192 2.53 -10.23 -6.15
N VAL A 193 3.11 -9.32 -5.38
CA VAL A 193 4.40 -8.66 -5.71
C VAL A 193 5.51 -9.01 -4.75
N LEU A 194 5.24 -9.84 -3.74
CA LEU A 194 6.24 -10.29 -2.78
C LEU A 194 7.51 -10.87 -3.44
N PRO A 195 7.44 -11.75 -4.47
CA PRO A 195 8.65 -12.28 -5.10
C PRO A 195 9.53 -11.18 -5.71
N ILE A 196 8.92 -10.18 -6.36
CA ILE A 196 9.63 -9.04 -6.95
C ILE A 196 10.28 -8.19 -5.85
N LEU A 197 9.57 -7.97 -4.74
CA LEU A 197 10.09 -7.20 -3.61
C LEU A 197 11.26 -7.91 -2.90
N GLN A 198 11.23 -9.24 -2.81
CA GLN A 198 12.30 -10.05 -2.22
C GLN A 198 13.58 -9.99 -3.06
N GLU A 199 13.47 -10.13 -4.37
CA GLU A 199 14.62 -10.04 -5.28
C GLU A 199 15.27 -8.65 -5.29
N ARG A 200 14.47 -7.60 -5.07
CA ARG A 200 14.89 -6.19 -5.22
C ARG A 200 15.17 -5.46 -3.91
N GLN A 201 15.22 -6.16 -2.78
CA GLN A 201 15.41 -5.56 -1.45
C GLN A 201 16.65 -4.64 -1.34
N LYS A 202 17.67 -4.86 -2.18
CA LYS A 202 18.92 -4.07 -2.20
C LYS A 202 18.80 -2.72 -2.91
N ASP A 203 17.73 -2.46 -3.68
CA ASP A 203 17.51 -1.15 -4.32
C ASP A 203 16.96 -0.13 -3.31
N ILE A 204 17.85 0.55 -2.61
CA ILE A 204 17.51 1.50 -1.55
C ILE A 204 16.62 2.64 -2.09
N LYS A 205 16.91 3.16 -3.28
CA LYS A 205 16.19 4.31 -3.85
C LYS A 205 14.74 3.92 -4.15
N ARG A 206 14.53 2.77 -4.79
CA ARG A 206 13.19 2.26 -5.10
C ARG A 206 12.44 1.87 -3.82
N THR A 207 13.10 1.19 -2.90
CA THR A 207 12.52 0.79 -1.60
C THR A 207 12.06 2.00 -0.80
N LYS A 208 12.89 3.06 -0.72
CA LYS A 208 12.51 4.34 -0.09
C LYS A 208 11.26 4.95 -0.73
N GLN A 209 11.17 4.95 -2.05
CA GLN A 209 10.00 5.48 -2.77
C GLN A 209 8.74 4.65 -2.49
N LEU A 210 8.84 3.32 -2.51
CA LEU A 210 7.73 2.41 -2.24
C LEU A 210 7.27 2.52 -0.79
N PHE A 211 8.19 2.60 0.17
CA PHE A 211 7.87 2.82 1.58
C PHE A 211 7.07 4.09 1.79
N ARG A 212 7.52 5.22 1.21
CA ARG A 212 6.81 6.50 1.27
C ARG A 212 5.40 6.43 0.68
N LYS A 213 5.27 5.90 -0.54
CA LYS A 213 3.95 5.71 -1.16
C LYS A 213 3.04 4.82 -0.32
N SER A 214 3.58 3.78 0.32
CA SER A 214 2.83 2.86 1.19
C SER A 214 2.31 3.55 2.45
N LEU A 215 3.10 4.44 3.06
CA LEU A 215 2.67 5.27 4.20
C LEU A 215 1.50 6.17 3.79
N GLU A 216 1.66 6.94 2.71
CA GLU A 216 0.66 7.90 2.23
C GLU A 216 -0.69 7.25 1.87
N LYS A 217 -0.67 5.97 1.51
CA LYS A 217 -1.84 5.18 1.13
C LYS A 217 -2.42 4.33 2.27
N ASN A 218 -1.80 4.33 3.45
CA ASN A 218 -2.18 3.49 4.58
C ASN A 218 -2.14 1.99 4.27
N HIS A 219 -1.09 1.52 3.60
CA HIS A 219 -0.91 0.10 3.25
C HIS A 219 -0.01 -0.58 4.28
N SER A 220 -0.58 -0.96 5.42
CA SER A 220 0.16 -1.47 6.59
C SER A 220 0.98 -2.72 6.31
N THR A 221 0.49 -3.66 5.49
CA THR A 221 1.21 -4.89 5.12
C THR A 221 2.51 -4.61 4.38
N PHE A 222 2.52 -3.62 3.48
CA PHE A 222 3.75 -3.20 2.80
C PHE A 222 4.76 -2.61 3.79
N ILE A 223 4.28 -1.77 4.72
CA ILE A 223 5.13 -1.16 5.75
C ILE A 223 5.73 -2.22 6.67
N GLU A 224 4.93 -3.18 7.12
CA GLU A 224 5.37 -4.30 7.93
C GLU A 224 6.49 -5.07 7.23
N TYR A 225 6.28 -5.45 5.96
CA TYR A 225 7.30 -6.12 5.17
C TYR A 225 8.61 -5.34 5.13
N PHE A 226 8.57 -4.04 4.81
CA PHE A 226 9.79 -3.24 4.71
C PHE A 226 10.51 -3.13 6.06
N LEU A 227 9.78 -2.96 7.16
CA LEU A 227 10.37 -2.86 8.50
C LEU A 227 11.00 -4.18 8.96
N ILE A 228 10.33 -5.32 8.72
CA ILE A 228 10.85 -6.67 9.00
C ILE A 228 12.07 -6.96 8.11
N SER A 229 12.02 -6.53 6.86
CA SER A 229 13.12 -6.64 5.88
C SER A 229 14.31 -5.71 6.20
N GLY A 230 14.30 -5.00 7.33
CA GLY A 230 15.43 -4.19 7.77
C GLY A 230 15.59 -2.86 7.06
N PHE A 231 14.52 -2.31 6.47
CA PHE A 231 14.55 -0.98 5.87
C PHE A 231 15.03 0.07 6.87
N ASP A 232 16.06 0.83 6.49
CA ASP A 232 16.59 1.90 7.33
C ASP A 232 15.75 3.17 7.18
N LEU A 233 15.03 3.51 8.25
CA LEU A 233 14.16 4.68 8.30
C LEU A 233 14.92 6.00 8.21
N LEU A 234 16.21 6.05 8.59
CA LEU A 234 17.00 7.26 8.44
C LEU A 234 17.13 7.67 6.97
N THR A 235 17.07 6.70 6.04
CA THR A 235 17.09 6.97 4.61
C THR A 235 15.91 7.81 4.14
N LEU A 236 14.81 7.89 4.90
CA LEU A 236 13.67 8.74 4.56
C LEU A 236 14.05 10.22 4.58
N VAL A 237 14.86 10.66 5.53
CA VAL A 237 15.20 12.06 5.73
C VAL A 237 16.42 12.42 4.90
N GLU A 238 16.33 13.49 4.10
CA GLU A 238 17.49 14.00 3.38
C GLU A 238 18.50 14.55 4.40
N ASN A 239 19.76 14.10 4.32
CA ASN A 239 20.88 14.49 5.19
C ASN A 239 20.70 14.25 6.71
N SER A 240 19.65 13.55 7.14
CA SER A 240 19.31 13.31 8.56
C SER A 240 19.24 14.58 9.43
N ASP A 241 19.07 15.74 8.81
CA ASP A 241 19.02 17.02 9.51
C ASP A 241 17.62 17.35 10.04
N VAL A 242 17.58 18.27 11.01
CA VAL A 242 16.34 18.60 11.72
C VAL A 242 15.26 19.22 10.80
N PRO A 243 15.57 20.24 9.97
CA PRO A 243 14.61 20.79 9.00
C PRO A 243 14.03 19.76 8.03
N SER A 244 14.87 18.91 7.44
CA SER A 244 14.47 17.87 6.48
C SER A 244 13.52 16.86 7.12
N TYR A 245 13.77 16.50 8.38
CA TYR A 245 12.87 15.63 9.13
C TYR A 245 11.52 16.28 9.41
N GLN A 246 11.53 17.52 9.91
CA GLN A 246 10.30 18.24 10.24
C GLN A 246 9.43 18.42 9.00
N LYS A 247 10.05 18.78 7.87
CA LYS A 247 9.38 18.86 6.57
C LYS A 247 8.74 17.51 6.18
N PHE A 248 9.49 16.41 6.29
CA PHE A 248 8.97 15.08 5.99
C PHE A 248 7.72 14.72 6.83
N ILE A 249 7.75 14.98 8.14
CA ILE A 249 6.60 14.70 9.02
C ILE A 249 5.39 15.53 8.61
N LEU A 250 5.56 16.84 8.37
CA LEU A 250 4.44 17.71 7.96
C LEU A 250 3.85 17.30 6.61
N GLU A 251 4.69 16.97 5.63
CA GLU A 251 4.28 16.44 4.33
C GLU A 251 3.51 15.13 4.47
N LEU A 252 3.96 14.23 5.35
CA LEU A 252 3.29 12.95 5.59
C LEU A 252 1.86 13.14 6.11
N TYR A 253 1.63 14.05 7.07
CA TYR A 253 0.27 14.38 7.53
C TYR A 253 -0.60 14.93 6.39
N HIS A 254 -0.05 15.86 5.61
CA HIS A 254 -0.76 16.52 4.52
C HIS A 254 -1.14 15.53 3.40
N GLU A 255 -0.17 14.76 2.88
CA GLU A 255 -0.39 13.86 1.75
C GLU A 255 -1.31 12.69 2.11
N SER A 256 -1.15 12.14 3.32
CA SER A 256 -2.02 11.06 3.79
C SER A 256 -3.46 11.55 3.93
N TYR A 257 -3.67 12.72 4.54
CA TYR A 257 -4.99 13.32 4.63
C TYR A 257 -5.59 13.61 3.26
N LYS A 258 -4.79 14.10 2.31
CA LYS A 258 -5.24 14.41 0.94
C LYS A 258 -5.67 13.15 0.17
N LYS A 259 -5.03 12.01 0.39
CA LYS A 259 -5.32 10.75 -0.33
C LYS A 259 -6.43 9.91 0.30
N MET A 260 -6.83 10.20 1.54
CA MET A 260 -7.94 9.52 2.20
C MET A 260 -9.29 9.69 1.47
N ASN A 261 -10.15 8.68 1.61
CA ASN A 261 -11.54 8.76 1.15
C ASN A 261 -12.34 9.81 1.95
N LYS A 262 -13.46 10.29 1.39
CA LYS A 262 -14.24 11.40 1.97
C LYS A 262 -14.75 11.11 3.39
N GLY A 263 -15.18 9.88 3.65
CA GLY A 263 -15.68 9.47 4.98
C GLY A 263 -14.58 9.51 6.04
N HIS A 264 -13.41 8.95 5.73
CA HIS A 264 -12.24 8.95 6.62
C HIS A 264 -11.72 10.37 6.84
N LYS A 265 -11.60 11.19 5.79
CA LYS A 265 -11.23 12.62 5.91
C LYS A 265 -12.14 13.37 6.88
N ASN A 266 -13.46 13.21 6.72
CA ASN A 266 -14.42 13.87 7.60
C ASN A 266 -14.27 13.41 9.05
N ARG A 267 -14.03 12.12 9.27
CA ARG A 267 -13.79 11.56 10.60
C ARG A 267 -12.53 12.12 11.25
N VAL A 268 -11.39 12.12 10.55
CA VAL A 268 -10.13 12.73 11.05
C VAL A 268 -10.34 14.22 11.33
N LYS A 269 -11.05 14.94 10.44
CA LYS A 269 -11.38 16.36 10.65
C LYS A 269 -12.20 16.58 11.92
N THR A 270 -13.17 15.71 12.21
CA THR A 270 -13.98 15.81 13.43
C THR A 270 -13.17 15.50 14.69
N LEU A 271 -12.31 14.49 14.63
CA LEU A 271 -11.57 13.98 15.79
C LEU A 271 -10.34 14.81 16.12
N PHE A 272 -9.49 15.07 15.13
CA PHE A 272 -8.19 15.72 15.28
C PHE A 272 -8.10 17.05 14.51
N GLY A 273 -9.15 17.48 13.80
CA GLY A 273 -9.12 18.68 12.96
C GLY A 273 -8.38 18.47 11.64
N ARG A 274 -8.33 19.50 10.78
CA ARG A 274 -7.57 19.42 9.52
C ARG A 274 -6.06 19.37 9.80
N PRO A 275 -5.32 18.38 9.27
CA PRO A 275 -3.88 18.26 9.46
C PRO A 275 -3.13 19.01 8.35
N ASN A 276 -3.37 20.33 8.24
CA ASN A 276 -2.64 21.22 7.33
C ASN A 276 -1.79 22.17 8.15
N PHE A 277 -0.74 21.62 8.75
CA PHE A 277 0.14 22.31 9.69
C PHE A 277 1.17 23.13 8.94
N ARG A 278 1.38 24.38 9.34
CA ARG A 278 2.39 25.29 8.75
C ARG A 278 3.77 25.03 9.31
N SER A 279 3.87 24.49 10.52
CA SER A 279 5.14 24.20 11.18
C SER A 279 5.02 23.03 12.16
N ILE A 280 6.16 22.49 12.58
CA ILE A 280 6.20 21.41 13.57
C ILE A 280 5.68 21.87 14.94
N GLN A 281 5.82 23.15 15.27
CA GLN A 281 5.29 23.72 16.53
C GLN A 281 3.77 23.75 16.53
N GLU A 282 3.14 24.00 15.38
CA GLU A 282 1.68 23.92 15.26
C GLU A 282 1.18 22.47 15.45
N LEU A 283 1.87 21.50 14.83
CA LEU A 283 1.60 20.08 15.04
C LEU A 283 1.77 19.69 16.52
N ASP A 284 2.86 20.13 17.14
CA ASP A 284 3.16 19.86 18.55
C ASP A 284 2.09 20.44 19.48
N TYR A 285 1.76 21.73 19.33
CA TYR A 285 0.72 22.38 20.11
C TYR A 285 -0.62 21.63 20.02
N LYS A 286 -1.02 21.26 18.80
CA LYS A 286 -2.28 20.56 18.58
C LYS A 286 -2.26 19.14 19.14
N SER A 287 -1.13 18.43 18.97
CA SER A 287 -0.93 17.10 19.52
C SER A 287 -0.99 17.15 21.05
N ASN A 288 -0.29 18.08 21.70
CA ASN A 288 -0.31 18.23 23.16
C ASN A 288 -1.67 18.65 23.71
N LYS A 289 -2.42 19.49 22.98
CA LYS A 289 -3.80 19.78 23.32
C LYS A 289 -4.68 18.52 23.28
N PHE A 290 -4.35 17.57 22.41
CA PHE A 290 -5.10 16.32 22.25
C PHE A 290 -4.71 15.25 23.28
N VAL A 291 -3.41 14.96 23.42
CA VAL A 291 -2.89 13.92 24.32
C VAL A 291 -2.90 14.40 25.78
N GLY A 292 -2.78 15.71 26.02
CA GLY A 292 -2.74 16.33 27.34
C GLY A 292 -1.34 16.81 27.73
N SER A 293 -1.28 17.77 28.66
CA SER A 293 -0.04 18.43 29.09
C SER A 293 0.98 17.51 29.77
N PHE A 294 0.60 16.28 30.11
CA PHE A 294 1.46 15.28 30.74
C PHE A 294 2.68 14.92 29.89
N PHE A 295 2.57 14.99 28.55
CA PHE A 295 3.63 14.53 27.65
C PHE A 295 4.74 15.56 27.39
N GLY A 296 4.59 16.80 27.87
CA GLY A 296 5.47 17.90 27.49
C GLY A 296 5.43 18.15 25.97
N SER A 297 6.38 18.91 25.43
CA SER A 297 6.47 19.08 23.98
C SER A 297 7.12 17.84 23.32
N ILE A 298 6.39 17.22 22.38
CA ILE A 298 6.76 16.00 21.65
C ILE A 298 7.87 16.31 20.63
N TYR A 299 7.77 17.48 20.00
CA TYR A 299 8.66 17.92 18.91
C TYR A 299 9.61 19.05 19.29
N SER A 300 9.56 19.58 20.53
CA SER A 300 10.60 20.50 20.98
C SER A 300 11.95 19.81 20.92
N VAL A 301 12.87 20.42 20.18
CA VAL A 301 14.28 20.26 20.51
C VAL A 301 14.37 20.85 21.91
N LYS A 302 14.74 20.03 22.91
CA LYS A 302 15.21 20.60 24.17
C LYS A 302 16.38 21.48 23.77
N GLU A 303 16.19 22.79 23.65
CA GLU A 303 17.32 23.70 23.80
C GLU A 303 17.91 23.29 25.14
N ASP A 304 19.13 22.74 25.10
CA ASP A 304 19.79 22.29 26.31
C ASP A 304 19.58 23.35 27.39
N SER A 305 19.19 22.91 28.57
CA SER A 305 18.99 23.82 29.72
C SER A 305 20.18 24.77 29.94
N PHE A 306 21.34 24.40 29.39
CA PHE A 306 22.56 25.21 29.27
C PHE A 306 22.44 26.43 28.34
N LEU A 307 21.89 26.31 27.12
CA LEU A 307 21.70 27.44 26.19
C LEU A 307 20.65 28.43 26.71
N ASN A 308 19.61 27.94 27.37
CA ASN A 308 18.64 28.80 28.04
C ASN A 308 19.23 29.48 29.28
N ARG A 309 20.08 28.81 30.06
CA ARG A 309 20.86 29.47 31.12
C ARG A 309 21.81 30.53 30.57
N ILE A 310 22.46 30.28 29.43
CA ILE A 310 23.36 31.25 28.80
C ILE A 310 22.60 32.45 28.23
N LYS A 311 21.45 32.25 27.57
CA LYS A 311 20.58 33.38 27.14
C LYS A 311 20.13 34.22 28.34
N ILE A 312 19.74 33.58 29.45
CA ILE A 312 19.33 34.27 30.67
C ILE A 312 20.51 35.00 31.34
N ASP A 313 21.71 34.40 31.38
CA ASP A 313 22.91 35.01 31.95
C ASP A 313 23.49 36.14 31.08
N LEU A 314 23.40 36.05 29.75
CA LEU A 314 23.81 37.12 28.83
C LEU A 314 22.87 38.33 28.92
N HIS A 315 21.57 38.09 29.09
CA HIS A 315 20.58 39.17 29.21
C HIS A 315 20.58 39.84 30.60
N ASN A 316 21.12 39.18 31.64
CA ASN A 316 21.09 39.65 33.03
C ASN A 316 22.43 40.09 33.63
N ARG A 317 23.45 40.41 32.82
CA ARG A 317 24.67 41.05 33.34
C ARG A 317 24.41 42.52 33.70
N VAL A 318 23.80 42.74 34.85
CA VAL A 318 23.78 44.03 35.55
C VAL A 318 25.16 44.22 36.21
N CYS A 319 25.92 45.29 35.89
CA CYS A 319 27.08 45.62 36.74
C CYS A 319 26.54 46.01 38.12
N THR A 320 26.78 45.16 39.11
CA THR A 320 26.48 45.42 40.52
C THR A 320 27.25 46.62 41.09
N CYS A 321 28.18 47.19 40.31
CA CYS A 321 28.97 48.36 40.64
C CYS A 321 28.31 49.70 40.29
N CYS A 322 27.49 49.76 39.23
CA CYS A 322 27.04 51.04 38.66
C CYS A 322 25.60 51.06 38.13
N GLY A 323 24.87 49.94 38.14
CA GLY A 323 23.43 49.91 37.82
C GLY A 323 23.05 50.18 36.35
N SER A 324 24.02 50.41 35.46
CA SER A 324 23.76 50.56 34.03
C SER A 324 23.63 49.20 33.32
N HIS A 325 22.57 49.06 32.51
CA HIS A 325 22.37 47.92 31.61
C HIS A 325 23.26 48.09 30.38
N GLU A 326 24.26 47.22 30.20
CA GLU A 326 24.95 47.11 28.92
C GLU A 326 24.06 46.28 27.98
N TYR A 327 23.37 46.96 27.07
CA TYR A 327 22.72 46.30 25.94
C TYR A 327 23.81 45.74 25.02
N ILE A 328 24.00 44.41 25.03
CA ILE A 328 24.82 43.74 24.03
C ILE A 328 24.10 43.93 22.69
N LYS A 329 24.77 44.54 21.70
CA LYS A 329 24.23 44.71 20.35
C LYS A 329 23.90 43.33 19.76
N GLU A 330 22.73 43.21 19.12
CA GLU A 330 22.18 41.95 18.55
C GLU A 330 23.20 41.16 17.72
N ASP A 331 24.11 41.83 17.01
CA ASP A 331 25.15 41.21 16.18
C ASP A 331 26.21 40.43 16.99
N HIS A 332 26.45 40.82 18.24
CA HIS A 332 27.43 40.16 19.11
C HIS A 332 26.83 38.95 19.83
N GLU A 333 25.53 39.01 20.19
CA GLU A 333 24.78 37.85 20.69
C GLU A 333 24.67 36.76 19.62
N LEU A 334 24.39 37.14 18.36
CA LEU A 334 24.33 36.21 17.25
C LEU A 334 25.66 35.49 17.02
N ASN A 335 26.78 36.23 17.00
CA ASN A 335 28.11 35.64 16.85
C ASN A 335 28.51 34.73 18.02
N VAL A 336 28.15 35.08 19.26
CA VAL A 336 28.41 34.24 20.43
C VAL A 336 27.55 32.98 20.41
N ILE A 337 26.28 33.07 20.03
CA ILE A 337 25.39 31.92 19.85
C ILE A 337 25.88 31.01 18.71
N GLN A 338 26.36 31.58 17.61
CA GLN A 338 26.95 30.81 16.49
C GLN A 338 28.24 30.11 16.91
N ASN A 339 29.12 30.79 17.65
CA ASN A 339 30.35 30.19 18.17
C ASN A 339 30.06 29.11 19.21
N ILE A 340 29.05 29.27 20.07
CA ILE A 340 28.64 28.24 21.04
C ILE A 340 28.02 27.03 20.32
N ARG A 341 27.20 27.24 19.28
CA ARG A 341 26.68 26.15 18.42
C ARG A 341 27.80 25.38 17.70
N ASN A 342 28.91 26.03 17.39
CA ASN A 342 30.07 25.40 16.77
C ASN A 342 30.94 24.62 17.78
N VAL A 343 30.90 24.98 19.07
CA VAL A 343 31.69 24.34 20.14
C VAL A 343 30.92 23.21 20.84
N TYR A 344 29.60 23.32 20.93
CA TYR A 344 28.70 22.30 21.47
C TYR A 344 27.66 21.94 20.40
N PRO A 345 27.88 20.89 19.59
CA PRO A 345 26.84 20.42 18.69
C PRO A 345 25.68 19.92 19.57
N THR A 346 24.58 20.66 19.62
CA THR A 346 23.27 20.07 19.87
C THR A 346 23.16 18.82 19.01
N GLU A 347 22.63 17.70 19.52
CA GLU A 347 22.38 16.51 18.70
C GLU A 347 21.45 16.90 17.53
N ASN A 348 22.05 17.38 16.44
CA ASN A 348 21.39 17.97 15.28
C ASN A 348 20.83 16.89 14.35
N GLN A 349 20.69 15.66 14.87
CA GLN A 349 20.34 14.48 14.11
C GLN A 349 19.20 13.75 14.79
N TYR A 350 18.16 13.48 14.02
CA TYR A 350 17.09 12.59 14.47
C TYR A 350 17.58 11.15 14.41
N THR A 351 16.98 10.32 15.26
CA THR A 351 17.30 8.89 15.33
C THR A 351 16.15 8.10 14.75
N LYS A 352 16.39 6.83 14.39
CA LYS A 352 15.34 5.90 13.98
C LYS A 352 14.18 5.83 14.99
N HIS A 353 14.45 6.00 16.29
CA HIS A 353 13.43 5.99 17.33
C HIS A 353 12.51 7.21 17.26
N HIS A 354 13.05 8.40 16.94
CA HIS A 354 12.24 9.60 16.73
C HIS A 354 11.28 9.41 15.55
N ILE A 355 11.80 8.89 14.43
CA ILE A 355 11.01 8.63 13.22
C ILE A 355 9.88 7.63 13.53
N LEU A 356 10.20 6.51 14.18
CA LEU A 356 9.19 5.48 14.53
C LEU A 356 8.12 6.00 15.47
N ARG A 357 8.50 6.76 16.50
CA ARG A 357 7.55 7.40 17.42
C ARG A 357 6.58 8.31 16.65
N ASP A 358 7.10 9.11 15.72
CA ASP A 358 6.28 10.11 15.04
C ASP A 358 5.43 9.48 13.94
N LEU A 359 5.89 8.42 13.28
CA LEU A 359 5.05 7.56 12.43
C LEU A 359 3.94 6.90 13.25
N PHE A 360 4.26 6.39 14.43
CA PHE A 360 3.26 5.78 15.31
C PHE A 360 2.17 6.79 15.73
N LEU A 361 2.57 7.97 16.22
CA LEU A 361 1.62 9.03 16.58
C LEU A 361 0.81 9.51 15.38
N TRP A 362 1.45 9.71 14.22
CA TRP A 362 0.77 10.00 12.96
C TRP A 362 -0.32 8.98 12.64
N SER A 363 -0.01 7.68 12.78
CA SER A 363 -0.98 6.62 12.49
C SER A 363 -2.22 6.67 13.39
N ILE A 364 -2.06 7.05 14.66
CA ILE A 364 -3.18 7.22 15.61
C ILE A 364 -3.97 8.50 15.30
N PHE A 365 -3.27 9.62 15.09
CA PHE A 365 -3.92 10.92 14.81
C PHE A 365 -4.72 10.92 13.51
N MET A 366 -4.31 10.07 12.58
CA MET A 366 -4.96 9.88 11.29
C MET A 366 -5.97 8.71 11.28
N ASP A 367 -6.25 8.09 12.44
CA ASP A 367 -7.20 6.96 12.60
C ASP A 367 -6.89 5.79 11.64
N MET A 368 -5.66 5.27 11.73
CA MET A 368 -5.16 4.14 10.97
C MET A 368 -4.73 3.01 11.92
N PRO A 369 -5.69 2.24 12.47
CA PRO A 369 -5.43 1.27 13.54
C PRO A 369 -4.48 0.14 13.12
N GLU A 370 -4.63 -0.40 11.92
CA GLU A 370 -3.77 -1.49 11.43
C GLU A 370 -2.32 -1.01 11.23
N MET A 371 -2.13 0.20 10.71
CA MET A 371 -0.80 0.84 10.65
C MET A 371 -0.24 1.08 12.05
N THR A 372 -1.09 1.50 13.00
CA THR A 372 -0.70 1.71 14.40
C THR A 372 -0.17 0.43 15.03
N LYS A 373 -0.88 -0.70 14.81
CA LYS A 373 -0.49 -2.03 15.27
C LYS A 373 0.86 -2.46 14.68
N VAL A 374 1.04 -2.32 13.37
CA VAL A 374 2.34 -2.62 12.71
C VAL A 374 3.47 -1.79 13.32
N LEU A 375 3.30 -0.48 13.43
CA LEU A 375 4.33 0.41 13.97
C LEU A 375 4.64 0.14 15.45
N LEU A 376 3.64 -0.28 16.24
CA LEU A 376 3.80 -0.64 17.65
C LEU A 376 4.83 -1.78 17.85
N PHE A 377 4.95 -2.72 16.91
CA PHE A 377 5.95 -3.78 17.02
C PHE A 377 7.39 -3.27 16.90
N HIS A 378 7.59 -2.09 16.32
CA HIS A 378 8.92 -1.54 16.05
C HIS A 378 9.32 -0.39 16.98
N VAL A 379 8.40 0.21 17.73
CA VAL A 379 8.74 1.26 18.71
C VAL A 379 9.51 0.68 19.91
N ARG A 380 10.38 1.50 20.49
CA ARG A 380 11.29 1.08 21.58
C ARG A 380 10.55 0.67 22.85
N SER A 381 9.55 1.43 23.28
CA SER A 381 8.76 1.13 24.47
C SER A 381 7.33 0.79 24.08
N ARG A 382 7.07 -0.50 23.87
CA ARG A 382 5.79 -1.01 23.38
C ARG A 382 4.66 -0.85 24.40
N ILE A 383 4.94 -1.08 25.68
CA ILE A 383 3.96 -0.88 26.78
C ILE A 383 3.52 0.58 26.83
N CYS A 384 4.48 1.52 26.92
CA CYS A 384 4.14 2.94 26.98
C CYS A 384 3.41 3.41 25.71
N ALA A 385 3.87 2.97 24.53
CA ALA A 385 3.23 3.32 23.26
C ALA A 385 1.79 2.81 23.17
N ALA A 386 1.53 1.57 23.60
CA ALA A 386 0.19 1.01 23.65
C ALA A 386 -0.73 1.79 24.61
N LEU A 387 -0.24 2.17 25.80
CA LEU A 387 -1.00 3.00 26.74
C LEU A 387 -1.27 4.40 26.18
N ILE A 388 -0.32 5.00 25.47
CA ILE A 388 -0.52 6.27 24.75
C ILE A 388 -1.60 6.13 23.70
N ALA A 389 -1.56 5.07 22.88
CA ALA A 389 -2.59 4.81 21.88
C ALA A 389 -3.96 4.66 22.53
N SER A 390 -4.09 3.85 23.58
CA SER A 390 -5.34 3.73 24.35
C SER A 390 -5.86 5.08 24.82
N ALA A 391 -5.00 5.88 25.47
CA ALA A 391 -5.39 7.18 26.00
C ALA A 391 -5.92 8.12 24.90
N ILE A 392 -5.27 8.12 23.73
CA ILE A 392 -5.70 8.93 22.57
C ILE A 392 -7.02 8.38 21.98
N PHE A 393 -7.19 7.07 21.85
CA PHE A 393 -8.44 6.48 21.36
C PHE A 393 -9.61 6.72 22.33
N LYS A 394 -9.37 6.68 23.65
CA LYS A 394 -10.35 7.10 24.66
C LYS A 394 -10.73 8.57 24.51
N LYS A 395 -9.81 9.45 24.10
CA LYS A 395 -10.13 10.85 23.76
C LYS A 395 -11.04 10.95 22.53
N TYR A 396 -10.86 10.09 21.51
CA TYR A 396 -11.76 10.07 20.35
C TYR A 396 -13.21 9.71 20.69
N LEU A 397 -13.47 8.95 21.76
CA LEU A 397 -14.82 8.68 22.24
C LEU A 397 -15.62 9.96 22.48
N TYR A 398 -15.00 10.96 23.12
CA TYR A 398 -15.66 12.23 23.46
C TYR A 398 -15.99 13.07 22.22
N PHE A 399 -15.17 12.96 21.17
CA PHE A 399 -15.35 13.70 19.92
C PHE A 399 -16.17 12.93 18.87
N SER A 400 -16.56 11.68 19.18
CA SER A 400 -17.29 10.82 18.27
C SER A 400 -18.77 11.17 18.23
N PRO A 401 -19.32 11.58 17.07
CA PRO A 401 -20.71 12.04 16.98
C PRO A 401 -21.72 10.90 16.94
N THR A 402 -21.31 9.66 16.67
CA THR A 402 -22.20 8.49 16.58
C THR A 402 -21.83 7.41 17.58
N VAL A 403 -22.81 6.59 17.96
CA VAL A 403 -22.61 5.42 18.84
C VAL A 403 -21.61 4.45 18.23
N ASP A 404 -21.79 4.09 16.95
CA ASP A 404 -20.87 3.17 16.25
C ASP A 404 -19.40 3.63 16.28
N MET A 405 -19.16 4.93 16.19
CA MET A 405 -17.78 5.47 16.30
C MET A 405 -17.26 5.38 17.73
N ARG A 406 -18.10 5.63 18.73
CA ARG A 406 -17.71 5.42 20.13
C ARG A 406 -17.37 3.96 20.38
N ASP A 407 -18.20 3.03 19.94
CA ASP A 407 -17.96 1.60 20.12
C ASP A 407 -16.67 1.17 19.43
N LYS A 408 -16.45 1.62 18.19
CA LYS A 408 -15.19 1.39 17.46
C LYS A 408 -13.97 1.85 18.26
N PHE A 409 -13.95 3.09 18.76
CA PHE A 409 -12.80 3.62 19.50
C PHE A 409 -12.66 3.01 20.89
N GLN A 410 -13.75 2.54 21.49
CA GLN A 410 -13.73 1.83 22.77
C GLN A 410 -13.04 0.49 22.60
N ILE A 411 -13.39 -0.26 21.55
CA ILE A 411 -12.74 -1.52 21.19
C ILE A 411 -11.25 -1.28 20.91
N GLN A 412 -10.91 -0.29 20.09
CA GLN A 412 -9.51 0.03 19.79
C GLN A 412 -8.70 0.37 21.05
N ALA A 413 -9.25 1.21 21.94
CA ALA A 413 -8.57 1.53 23.19
C ALA A 413 -8.34 0.27 24.03
N LEU A 414 -9.36 -0.58 24.17
CA LEU A 414 -9.27 -1.82 24.93
C LEU A 414 -8.25 -2.81 24.34
N GLU A 415 -8.16 -2.91 23.00
CA GLU A 415 -7.15 -3.75 22.32
C GLU A 415 -5.73 -3.35 22.73
N PHE A 416 -5.42 -2.05 22.73
CA PHE A 416 -4.09 -1.56 23.14
C PHE A 416 -3.84 -1.70 24.65
N GLU A 417 -4.88 -1.57 25.50
CA GLU A 417 -4.76 -1.82 26.95
C GLU A 417 -4.48 -3.30 27.24
N THR A 418 -5.20 -4.18 26.57
CA THR A 418 -5.01 -5.63 26.68
C THR A 418 -3.61 -6.01 26.22
N TYR A 419 -3.15 -5.47 25.08
CA TYR A 419 -1.78 -5.68 24.61
C TYR A 419 -0.74 -5.19 25.62
N ALA A 420 -0.93 -4.02 26.22
CA ALA A 420 -0.03 -3.50 27.25
C ALA A 420 0.01 -4.41 28.48
N GLY A 421 -1.14 -4.91 28.95
CA GLY A 421 -1.24 -5.87 30.05
C GLY A 421 -0.51 -7.18 29.75
N MET A 422 -0.74 -7.76 28.56
CA MET A 422 -0.06 -8.98 28.14
C MET A 422 1.47 -8.86 28.12
N LEU A 423 2.01 -7.67 27.78
CA LEU A 423 3.45 -7.42 27.80
C LEU A 423 4.02 -7.19 29.21
N ILE A 424 3.19 -6.86 30.19
CA ILE A 424 3.59 -6.74 31.60
C ILE A 424 3.65 -8.13 32.24
N ASP A 425 2.75 -9.03 31.83
CA ASP A 425 2.66 -10.40 32.33
C ASP A 425 3.74 -11.35 31.75
N GLN A 426 4.43 -10.93 30.68
CA GLN A 426 5.58 -11.63 30.06
C GLN A 426 6.90 -11.15 30.64
#